data_AF-A0A7V5Q0M4-F1
#
_entry.id   AF-A0A7V5Q0M4-F1
#
_cell.length_a   1.000
_cell.length_b   1.000
_cell.length_c   1.000
_cell.angle_alpha   90.00
_cell.angle_beta   90.00
_cell.angle_gamma   90.00
#
_symmetry.space_group_name_H-M   'P 1'
#
loop_
_entity.id
_entity.type
_entity.pdbx_description
1 polymer ?
#
loop_
_entity_poly.entity_id
_entity_poly.type
_entity_poly.pdbx_seq_one_letter_code
_entity_poly.pdbx_strand_id
1 'polypeptide(L)' 'MSNKSLESILAGLSPGDKLAALDILWRDLSANPADLPSPAWHGDVLDARIAAPSANPRLPLDAAIEDVKDRLNARRTQG' A
#
# COMPACT_ATOMS: atom_id res chain seq x y z
N MET A 1 -27.92 -24.69 4.70
CA MET A 1 -27.28 -23.52 4.06
C MET A 1 -25.78 -23.67 4.23
N SER A 2 -25.01 -23.83 3.16
CA SER A 2 -23.56 -24.04 3.28
C SER A 2 -22.89 -22.76 3.77
N ASN A 3 -22.29 -22.81 4.95
CA ASN A 3 -21.43 -21.75 5.46
C ASN A 3 -20.16 -21.75 4.60
N LYS A 4 -20.06 -20.86 3.61
CA LYS A 4 -18.82 -20.70 2.85
C LYS A 4 -17.79 -20.02 3.75
N SER A 5 -16.59 -20.59 3.84
CA SER A 5 -15.45 -19.90 4.46
C SER A 5 -15.20 -18.58 3.72
N LEU A 6 -14.77 -17.55 4.45
CA LEU A 6 -14.34 -16.27 3.89
C LEU A 6 -13.27 -16.46 2.81
N GLU A 7 -12.37 -17.43 2.99
CA GLU A 7 -11.32 -17.76 2.02
C GLU A 7 -11.92 -18.26 0.70
N SER A 8 -12.97 -19.08 0.77
CA SER A 8 -13.69 -19.58 -0.42
C SER A 8 -14.45 -18.47 -1.14
N ILE A 9 -14.99 -17.50 -0.39
CA ILE A 9 -15.66 -16.33 -0.98
C ILE A 9 -14.64 -15.47 -1.73
N LEU A 10 -13.53 -15.12 -1.07
CA LEU A 10 -12.47 -14.30 -1.68
C LEU A 10 -11.81 -14.99 -2.87
N ALA A 11 -11.63 -16.31 -2.83
CA ALA A 11 -11.06 -17.08 -3.94
C ALA A 11 -11.93 -17.04 -5.19
N GLY A 12 -13.26 -16.97 -5.03
CA GLY A 12 -14.22 -16.93 -6.15
C GLY A 12 -14.40 -15.57 -6.81
N LEU A 13 -13.82 -14.50 -6.25
CA LEU A 13 -13.92 -13.14 -6.80
C LEU A 13 -12.98 -12.93 -7.98
N SER A 14 -13.43 -12.18 -8.99
CA SER A 14 -12.54 -11.66 -10.03
C SER A 14 -11.55 -10.64 -9.43
N PRO A 15 -10.43 -10.31 -10.11
CA PRO A 15 -9.53 -9.26 -9.63
C PRO A 15 -10.21 -7.91 -9.40
N GLY A 16 -11.17 -7.54 -10.26
CA GLY A 16 -11.95 -6.30 -10.10
C GLY A 16 -12.85 -6.36 -8.87
N ASP A 17 -13.53 -7.48 -8.64
CA ASP A 17 -14.39 -7.66 -7.46
C ASP A 17 -13.57 -7.68 -6.17
N LYS A 18 -12.35 -8.21 -6.20
CA LYS A 18 -11.43 -8.16 -5.06
C LYS A 18 -11.04 -6.72 -4.71
N LEU A 19 -10.77 -5.89 -5.71
CA LEU A 19 -10.46 -4.48 -5.49
C LEU A 19 -11.67 -3.72 -4.94
N ALA A 20 -12.87 -3.96 -5.49
CA ALA A 20 -14.09 -3.36 -4.97
C ALA A 20 -14.39 -3.82 -3.53
N ALA A 21 -14.21 -5.10 -3.23
CA ALA A 21 -14.36 -5.64 -1.88
C ALA A 21 -13.34 -5.04 -0.91
N LEU A 22 -12.08 -4.85 -1.33
CA LEU A 22 -11.05 -4.19 -0.53
C LEU A 22 -11.45 -2.75 -0.19
N ASP A 23 -11.97 -1.99 -1.15
CA ASP A 23 -12.38 -0.59 -0.95
C ASP A 23 -13.57 -0.48 0.02
N ILE A 24 -14.59 -1.33 -0.17
CA ILE A 24 -15.76 -1.39 0.73
C ILE A 24 -15.31 -1.75 2.15
N LEU A 25 -14.49 -2.79 2.30
CA LEU A 25 -14.01 -3.24 3.59
C LEU A 25 -13.14 -2.17 4.25
N TRP A 26 -12.24 -1.54 3.50
CA TRP A 26 -11.40 -0.47 4.00
C TRP A 26 -12.23 0.72 4.49
N ARG A 27 -13.25 1.13 3.75
CA ARG A 27 -14.15 2.22 4.17
C ARG A 27 -14.89 1.90 5.48
N ASP A 28 -15.35 0.66 5.64
CA ASP A 28 -16.02 0.21 6.85
C ASP A 28 -15.07 0.20 8.05
N LEU A 29 -13.93 -0.47 7.89
CA LEU A 29 -12.89 -0.58 8.93
C LEU A 29 -12.30 0.77 9.36
N SER A 30 -12.15 1.70 8.41
CA SER A 30 -11.60 3.04 8.68
C SER A 30 -12.61 4.03 9.26
N ALA A 31 -13.90 3.70 9.28
CA ALA A 31 -14.94 4.59 9.80
C ALA A 31 -14.81 4.84 11.31
N ASN A 32 -14.26 3.88 12.05
CA ASN A 32 -13.89 4.04 13.45
C ASN A 32 -12.40 3.70 13.66
N PRO A 33 -11.49 4.69 13.54
CA PRO A 33 -10.05 4.45 13.69
C PRO A 33 -9.63 3.87 15.04
N ALA A 34 -10.47 3.99 16.09
CA ALA A 34 -10.18 3.42 17.39
C ALA A 34 -10.22 1.87 17.40
N ASP A 35 -11.00 1.27 16.48
CA ASP A 35 -11.12 -0.19 16.36
C ASP A 35 -9.94 -0.82 15.60
N LEU A 36 -9.11 0.02 14.97
CA LEU A 36 -7.91 -0.36 14.23
C LEU A 36 -6.69 0.40 14.78
N PRO A 37 -6.29 0.13 16.03
CA PRO A 37 -5.14 0.80 16.62
C PRO A 37 -3.88 0.47 15.81
N SER A 38 -3.03 1.49 15.62
CA SER A 38 -1.71 1.26 15.06
C SER A 38 -0.94 0.26 15.93
N PRO A 39 -0.16 -0.66 15.34
CA PRO A 39 0.71 -1.54 16.10
C PRO A 39 1.66 -0.74 17.00
N ALA A 40 2.05 -1.32 18.14
CA ALA A 40 2.92 -0.65 19.11
C ALA A 40 4.24 -0.11 18.49
N TRP A 41 4.78 -0.81 17.49
CA TRP A 41 6.01 -0.42 16.80
C TRP A 41 5.85 0.73 15.80
N HIS A 42 4.62 1.13 15.44
CA HIS A 42 4.37 2.08 14.36
C HIS A 42 4.99 3.45 14.65
N GLY A 43 4.93 3.91 15.90
CA GLY A 43 5.56 5.16 16.33
C GLY A 43 7.08 5.15 16.12
N ASP A 44 7.76 4.10 16.58
CA ASP A 44 9.21 3.95 16.45
C ASP A 44 9.67 3.98 14.98
N VAL A 45 8.89 3.39 14.07
CA VAL A 45 9.18 3.41 12.63
C VAL A 45 9.02 4.82 12.04
N LEU A 46 8.00 5.56 12.48
CA LEU A 46 7.81 6.94 12.04
C LEU A 46 8.95 7.84 12.54
N ASP A 47 9.32 7.71 13.82
CA ASP A 47 10.41 8.47 14.43
C ASP A 47 11.75 8.19 13.73
N ALA A 48 12.05 6.92 13.46
CA ALA A 48 13.25 6.54 12.71
C ALA A 48 13.29 7.17 11.30
N ARG A 49 12.14 7.20 10.60
CA ARG A 49 12.04 7.81 9.25
C ARG A 49 12.15 9.33 9.27
N ILE A 50 11.64 9.97 10.32
CA ILE A 50 11.75 11.42 10.51
C ILE A 50 13.19 11.81 10.84
N ALA A 51 13.87 11.03 11.68
CA ALA A 51 15.26 11.25 12.06
C ALA A 51 16.25 11.00 10.93
N ALA A 52 15.93 10.07 10.01
CA ALA A 52 16.75 9.72 8.86
C ALA A 52 15.97 9.89 7.54
N PRO A 53 15.67 11.14 7.12
CA PRO A 53 14.98 11.38 5.86
C PRO A 53 15.80 10.86 4.68
N SER A 54 15.13 10.49 3.59
CA SER A 54 15.83 10.04 2.38
C SER A 54 16.77 11.14 1.87
N ALA A 55 17.99 10.77 1.48
CA ALA A 55 18.89 11.68 0.78
C ALA A 55 18.37 12.09 -0.61
N ASN A 56 17.41 11.34 -1.16
CA ASN A 56 16.78 11.69 -2.43
C ASN A 56 15.93 12.96 -2.27
N PRO A 57 16.03 13.92 -3.22
CA PRO A 57 15.20 15.11 -3.20
C PRO A 57 13.71 14.75 -3.31
N ARG A 58 12.86 15.51 -2.62
CA ARG A 58 11.41 15.44 -2.81
C ARG A 58 11.06 16.14 -4.12
N LEU A 59 10.61 15.36 -5.11
CA LEU A 59 10.21 15.85 -6.42
C LEU A 59 8.68 15.97 -6.51
N PRO A 60 8.15 16.91 -7.30
CA PRO A 60 6.76 16.85 -7.76
C PRO A 60 6.47 15.49 -8.42
N LEU A 61 5.22 15.00 -8.32
CA LEU A 61 4.86 13.64 -8.74
C LEU A 61 5.30 13.32 -10.17
N ASP A 62 5.06 14.22 -11.12
CA ASP A 62 5.43 14.01 -12.52
C ASP A 62 6.95 13.85 -12.69
N ALA A 63 7.74 14.70 -12.03
CA ALA A 63 9.20 14.61 -12.05
C ALA A 63 9.72 13.35 -11.34
N ALA A 64 9.06 12.90 -10.27
CA ALA A 64 9.40 11.65 -9.59
C ALA A 64 9.13 10.42 -10.47
N ILE A 65 8.05 10.44 -11.26
CA ILE A 65 7.73 9.37 -12.21
C ILE A 65 8.81 9.28 -13.29
N GLU A 66 9.23 10.41 -13.86
CA GLU A 66 10.29 10.43 -14.86
C GLU A 66 11.63 9.95 -14.29
N ASP A 67 12.02 10.38 -13.08
CA ASP A 67 13.22 9.88 -12.39
C ASP A 67 13.22 8.34 -12.23
N VAL A 68 12.08 7.75 -11.87
CA VAL A 68 11.94 6.29 -11.75
C VAL A 68 12.10 5.60 -13.11
N LYS A 69 11.51 6.15 -14.17
CA LYS A 69 11.62 5.61 -15.54
C LYS A 69 13.06 5.65 -16.02
N ASP A 70 13.76 6.76 -15.81
CA ASP A 70 15.17 6.92 -16.19
C ASP A 70 16.06 5.91 -15.46
N ARG A 71 15.86 5.75 -14.15
CA ARG A 71 16.59 4.74 -13.36
C ARG A 71 16.31 3.31 -13.84
N LEU A 72 15.08 3.00 -14.23
CA LEU A 72 14.73 1.67 -14.75
C LEU A 72 15.37 1.42 -16.13
N ASN A 73 15.35 2.42 -17.00
CA ASN A 73 15.95 2.33 -18.33
C ASN A 73 17.47 2.19 -18.26
N ALA A 74 18.14 2.96 -17.40
CA ALA A 74 19.58 2.84 -17.18
C ALA A 74 20.00 1.45 -16.69
N ARG A 75 19.18 0.79 -15.85
CA ARG A 75 19.43 -0.60 -15.42
C ARG A 75 19.28 -1.61 -16.57
N ARG A 76 18.40 -1.36 -17.53
CA ARG A 76 18.15 -2.24 -18.68
C ARG A 76 19.24 -2.15 -19.75
N THR A 77 19.92 -1.02 -19.87
CA THR A 77 21.00 -0.81 -20.85
C THR A 77 22.38 -1.24 -20.32
N GLN A 78 22.50 -1.54 -19.03
CA GLN A 78 23.74 -2.01 -18.37
C GLN A 78 23.84 -3.53 -18.22
N GLY A 79 22.83 -4.28 -18.67
CA GLY A 79 22.85 -5.76 -18.74
C GLY A 79 22.89 -6.23 -20.18
#